data_AF-A0A6C1NVQ1-F1
#
_entry.id   AF-A0A6C1NVQ1-F1
#
_cell.length_a   1.000
_cell.length_b   1.000
_cell.length_c   1.000
_cell.angle_alpha   90.00
_cell.angle_beta   90.00
_cell.angle_gamma   90.00
#
_symmetry.space_group_name_H-M   'P 1'
#
loop_
_entity.id
_entity.type
_entity.pdbx_description
1 polymer ?
#
loop_
_entity_poly.entity_id
_entity_poly.type
_entity_poly.pdbx_seq_one_letter_code
_entity_poly.pdbx_strand_id
1 'polypeptide(L)'
;MFRQTTLSPSARISGMLMLLLPLFLLAACSGTSGDKDASLPPPLYLQPKTVELKAGVPIPATPKIIHPDSVAKPQSFAVDHAALTRINAHPNRHPLPNERTTIPIDRSQLKTIPLGEGNPDFVLLSSTGDTIPTGVPVPATGKVVKAIHSKPTKALPPTTKDAAIAHLQYLNVEHGMASSFVRAVLEDQSGNIWLG
;
A
#
# COMPACT_ATOMS: atom_id res chain seq x y z
N MET A 1 -31.78 -14.01 66.38
CA MET A 1 -32.39 -15.36 66.51
C MET A 1 -31.37 -16.36 65.95
N PHE A 2 -30.81 -17.17 66.85
CA PHE A 2 -29.73 -18.14 66.60
C PHE A 2 -30.26 -19.46 66.03
N ARG A 3 -29.41 -20.16 65.25
CA ARG A 3 -29.18 -21.63 65.12
C ARG A 3 -29.02 -22.03 63.64
N GLN A 4 -27.85 -22.45 63.16
CA GLN A 4 -27.09 -23.70 63.39
C GLN A 4 -27.59 -24.89 62.53
N THR A 5 -26.67 -25.38 61.67
CA THR A 5 -26.38 -26.81 61.30
C THR A 5 -27.47 -27.60 60.55
N THR A 6 -27.22 -28.54 59.61
CA THR A 6 -26.14 -29.52 59.39
C THR A 6 -26.31 -30.24 58.02
N LEU A 7 -25.18 -30.53 57.34
CA LEU A 7 -24.76 -31.74 56.58
C LEU A 7 -25.75 -32.78 55.97
N SER A 8 -25.52 -33.04 54.66
CA SER A 8 -25.29 -34.36 53.95
C SER A 8 -26.38 -35.47 53.99
N PRO A 9 -26.66 -36.27 52.91
CA PRO A 9 -25.65 -37.07 52.21
C PRO A 9 -25.78 -37.29 50.68
N SER A 10 -24.61 -37.65 50.15
CA SER A 10 -24.30 -38.32 48.88
C SER A 10 -25.34 -39.32 48.37
N ALA A 11 -25.71 -39.20 47.09
CA ALA A 11 -26.18 -40.32 46.27
C ALA A 11 -25.38 -40.35 44.97
N ARG A 12 -24.60 -41.41 44.84
CA ARG A 12 -23.72 -41.75 43.72
C ARG A 12 -24.56 -42.15 42.52
N ILE A 13 -24.37 -41.51 41.36
CA ILE A 13 -24.39 -42.22 40.07
C ILE A 13 -23.14 -41.76 39.30
N SER A 14 -22.12 -42.60 39.41
CA SER A 14 -20.93 -42.62 38.58
C SER A 14 -21.32 -42.99 37.16
N GLY A 15 -20.93 -42.20 36.18
CA GLY A 15 -21.11 -42.56 34.78
C GLY A 15 -20.85 -41.41 33.82
N MET A 16 -19.57 -41.15 33.55
CA MET A 16 -19.14 -40.80 32.19
C MET A 16 -19.68 -39.46 31.62
N LEU A 17 -19.30 -38.30 32.18
CA LEU A 17 -19.58 -37.02 31.51
C LEU A 17 -18.49 -35.94 31.57
N MET A 18 -17.32 -36.19 32.15
CA MET A 18 -16.27 -35.16 32.25
C MET A 18 -14.91 -35.69 31.81
N LEU A 19 -14.82 -36.19 30.56
CA LEU A 19 -13.54 -36.47 29.91
C LEU A 19 -13.56 -36.35 28.37
N LEU A 20 -14.55 -35.66 27.79
CA LEU A 20 -14.58 -35.36 26.35
C LEU A 20 -14.95 -33.89 26.04
N LEU A 21 -14.57 -32.96 26.91
CA LEU A 21 -14.71 -31.53 26.66
C LEU A 21 -13.50 -30.83 25.98
N PRO A 22 -12.54 -31.51 25.32
CA PRO A 22 -11.64 -30.83 24.39
C PRO A 22 -11.75 -31.31 22.93
N LEU A 23 -12.90 -31.84 22.49
CA LEU A 23 -13.13 -32.22 21.09
C LEU A 23 -14.17 -31.35 20.35
N PHE A 24 -14.55 -30.19 20.91
CA PHE A 24 -15.52 -29.27 20.32
C PHE A 24 -14.95 -27.94 19.82
N LEU A 25 -13.63 -27.84 19.61
CA LEU A 25 -12.96 -26.62 19.10
C LEU A 25 -12.16 -26.81 17.80
N LEU A 26 -12.46 -27.85 17.00
CA LEU A 26 -11.76 -28.09 15.72
C LEU A 26 -12.65 -28.12 14.46
N ALA A 27 -13.89 -27.62 14.50
CA ALA A 27 -14.71 -27.55 13.29
C ALA A 27 -15.53 -26.26 13.21
N ALA A 28 -14.85 -25.13 13.03
CA ALA A 28 -15.48 -23.88 12.59
C ALA A 28 -14.94 -23.48 11.20
N CYS A 29 -15.03 -24.41 10.25
CA CYS A 29 -15.03 -24.15 8.81
C CYS A 29 -15.86 -25.24 8.13
N SER A 30 -17.11 -25.46 8.56
CA SER A 30 -18.09 -26.09 7.68
C SER A 30 -18.53 -25.02 6.70
N GLY A 31 -17.92 -25.04 5.50
CA GLY A 31 -18.41 -24.29 4.37
C GLY A 31 -19.89 -24.61 4.18
N THR A 32 -20.72 -23.57 4.17
CA THR A 32 -22.12 -23.65 3.79
C THR A 32 -22.19 -24.25 2.39
N SER A 33 -22.57 -25.53 2.32
CA SER A 33 -22.94 -26.21 1.08
C SER A 33 -24.31 -25.69 0.65
N GLY A 34 -24.30 -24.52 0.00
CA GLY A 34 -25.53 -23.85 -0.42
C GLY A 34 -25.27 -22.74 -1.43
N ASP A 35 -24.23 -22.87 -2.25
CA ASP A 35 -24.00 -21.98 -3.39
C ASP A 35 -23.33 -22.79 -4.52
N LYS A 36 -24.04 -23.83 -4.98
CA LYS A 36 -23.85 -24.36 -6.32
C LYS A 36 -24.93 -23.69 -7.16
N ASP A 37 -24.55 -22.61 -7.83
CA ASP A 37 -25.23 -21.95 -8.98
C ASP A 37 -24.98 -20.44 -9.03
N ALA A 38 -23.97 -19.90 -8.32
CA ALA A 38 -23.36 -18.64 -8.71
C ALA A 38 -22.49 -18.88 -9.96
N SER A 39 -23.13 -19.08 -11.12
CA SER A 39 -22.42 -18.99 -12.40
C SER A 39 -21.81 -17.59 -12.47
N LEU A 40 -20.48 -17.51 -12.36
CA LEU A 40 -19.76 -16.28 -12.64
C LEU A 40 -20.26 -15.73 -13.99
N PRO A 41 -20.56 -14.42 -14.10
CA PRO A 41 -21.01 -13.86 -15.36
C PRO A 41 -19.99 -14.23 -16.45
N PRO A 42 -20.44 -14.64 -17.65
CA PRO A 42 -19.52 -15.00 -18.71
C PRO A 42 -18.56 -13.83 -18.95
N PRO A 43 -17.27 -14.11 -19.15
CA PRO A 43 -16.29 -13.05 -19.34
C PRO A 43 -16.72 -12.16 -20.51
N LEU A 44 -16.70 -10.84 -20.30
CA LEU A 44 -17.11 -9.84 -21.29
C LEU A 44 -16.27 -9.89 -22.59
N TYR A 45 -15.18 -10.65 -22.59
CA TYR A 45 -14.28 -10.82 -23.71
C TYR A 45 -13.86 -12.28 -23.88
N LEU A 46 -13.68 -12.68 -25.14
CA LEU A 46 -13.19 -14.00 -25.51
C LEU A 46 -11.80 -14.23 -24.90
N GLN A 47 -11.66 -15.26 -24.08
CA GLN A 47 -10.37 -15.60 -23.48
C GLN A 47 -9.41 -16.16 -24.56
N PRO A 48 -8.11 -15.82 -24.50
CA PRO A 48 -7.13 -16.37 -25.43
C PRO A 48 -7.02 -17.89 -25.23
N LYS A 49 -7.05 -18.65 -26.33
CA LYS A 49 -6.86 -20.10 -26.29
C LYS A 49 -5.38 -20.42 -26.11
N THR A 50 -5.07 -21.27 -25.15
CA THR A 50 -3.73 -21.84 -24.99
C THR A 50 -3.41 -22.73 -26.19
N VAL A 51 -2.28 -22.47 -26.86
CA VAL A 51 -1.77 -23.30 -27.96
C VAL A 51 -0.43 -23.87 -27.53
N GLU A 52 -0.27 -25.18 -27.58
CA GLU A 52 1.01 -25.84 -27.33
C GLU A 52 1.94 -25.62 -28.54
N LEU A 53 3.12 -25.04 -28.28
CA LEU A 53 4.11 -24.74 -29.32
C LEU A 53 5.25 -25.76 -29.29
N LYS A 54 5.56 -26.34 -30.46
CA LYS A 54 6.75 -27.19 -30.63
C LYS A 54 7.94 -26.33 -31.10
N ALA A 55 9.06 -26.41 -30.38
CA ALA A 55 10.28 -25.67 -30.72
C ALA A 55 10.81 -26.06 -32.11
N GLY A 56 11.21 -25.08 -32.92
CA GLY A 56 11.81 -25.28 -34.24
C GLY A 56 10.83 -25.32 -35.43
N VAL A 57 9.52 -25.24 -35.20
CA VAL A 57 8.52 -25.16 -36.28
C VAL A 57 8.00 -23.72 -36.41
N PRO A 58 8.17 -23.06 -37.57
CA PRO A 58 7.63 -21.72 -37.77
C PRO A 58 6.09 -21.77 -37.76
N ILE A 59 5.49 -20.91 -36.94
CA ILE A 59 4.03 -20.75 -36.89
C ILE A 59 3.63 -19.81 -38.02
N PRO A 60 2.85 -20.25 -39.01
CA PRO A 60 2.36 -19.36 -40.05
C PRO A 60 1.38 -18.35 -39.46
N ALA A 61 1.82 -17.09 -39.31
CA ALA A 61 0.95 -15.99 -38.92
C ALA A 61 0.20 -15.51 -40.16
N THR A 62 -1.11 -15.77 -40.22
CA THR A 62 -1.97 -15.17 -41.24
C THR A 62 -2.52 -13.85 -40.69
N PRO A 63 -2.17 -12.69 -41.29
CA PRO A 63 -2.70 -11.42 -40.83
C PRO A 63 -4.19 -11.34 -41.19
N LYS A 64 -5.04 -10.98 -40.23
CA LYS A 64 -6.42 -10.59 -40.48
C LYS A 64 -6.48 -9.06 -40.53
N ILE A 65 -6.64 -8.50 -41.72
CA ILE A 65 -6.85 -7.06 -41.91
C ILE A 65 -8.29 -6.74 -41.48
N ILE A 66 -8.45 -5.93 -40.43
CA ILE A 66 -9.76 -5.41 -40.01
C ILE A 66 -9.86 -3.99 -40.56
N HIS A 67 -10.81 -3.77 -41.48
CA HIS A 67 -11.06 -2.43 -42.02
C HIS A 67 -11.68 -1.53 -40.92
N PRO A 68 -11.30 -0.23 -40.83
CA PRO A 68 -11.87 0.69 -39.85
C PRO A 68 -13.40 0.79 -39.91
N ASP A 69 -13.99 0.62 -41.10
CA ASP A 69 -15.46 0.62 -41.25
C ASP A 69 -16.12 -0.71 -40.85
N SER A 70 -15.35 -1.75 -40.59
CA SER A 70 -15.83 -3.06 -40.10
C SER A 70 -15.90 -3.16 -38.59
N VAL A 71 -15.49 -2.11 -37.85
CA VAL A 71 -15.68 -2.06 -36.40
C VAL A 71 -17.01 -1.37 -36.07
N ALA A 72 -17.65 -1.82 -34.99
CA ALA A 72 -18.86 -1.17 -34.49
C ALA A 72 -18.54 0.29 -34.15
N LYS A 73 -19.43 1.20 -34.56
CA LYS A 73 -19.31 2.62 -34.21
C LYS A 73 -19.41 2.78 -32.68
N PRO A 74 -18.63 3.70 -32.09
CA PRO A 74 -18.72 3.96 -30.65
C PRO A 74 -20.13 4.40 -30.29
N GLN A 75 -20.68 3.81 -29.22
CA GLN A 75 -21.94 4.26 -28.64
C GLN A 75 -21.66 5.50 -27.79
N SER A 76 -22.31 6.61 -28.13
CA SER A 76 -22.32 7.81 -27.30
C SER A 76 -23.62 7.86 -26.49
N PHE A 77 -23.50 8.13 -25.19
CA PHE A 77 -24.64 8.36 -24.31
C PHE A 77 -24.58 9.81 -23.85
N ALA A 78 -25.68 10.54 -24.03
CA ALA A 78 -25.82 11.86 -23.44
C ALA A 78 -25.98 11.71 -21.93
N VAL A 79 -25.00 12.20 -21.18
CA VAL A 79 -25.06 12.22 -19.72
C VAL A 79 -25.81 13.46 -19.29
N ASP A 80 -26.94 13.30 -18.60
CA ASP A 80 -27.58 14.40 -17.90
C ASP A 80 -26.75 14.74 -16.66
N HIS A 81 -26.04 15.85 -16.71
CA HIS A 81 -25.16 16.29 -15.65
C HIS A 81 -25.95 16.73 -14.40
N ALA A 82 -27.23 17.11 -14.55
CA ALA A 82 -28.09 17.52 -13.43
C ALA A 82 -28.57 16.32 -12.61
N ALA A 83 -28.63 15.12 -13.20
CA ALA A 83 -29.00 13.88 -12.53
C ALA A 83 -27.82 13.20 -11.80
N LEU A 84 -26.60 13.72 -11.93
CA LEU A 84 -25.41 13.11 -11.33
C LEU A 84 -25.29 13.43 -9.84
N THR A 85 -25.22 12.39 -9.00
CA THR A 85 -24.85 12.53 -7.59
C THR A 85 -23.33 12.63 -7.44
N ARG A 86 -22.84 13.77 -6.95
CA ARG A 86 -21.41 13.96 -6.68
C ARG A 86 -21.04 13.39 -5.30
N ILE A 87 -20.35 12.26 -5.29
CA ILE A 87 -19.81 11.65 -4.06
C ILE A 87 -18.35 12.07 -3.91
N ASN A 88 -17.97 12.59 -2.73
CA ASN A 88 -16.58 12.95 -2.45
C ASN A 88 -15.77 11.67 -2.15
N ALA A 89 -14.72 11.40 -2.94
CA ALA A 89 -14.03 10.11 -2.96
C ALA A 89 -13.30 9.76 -1.65
N HIS A 90 -12.83 10.74 -0.88
CA HIS A 90 -12.41 10.60 0.51
C HIS A 90 -11.90 11.98 0.95
N PRO A 91 -12.62 12.74 1.81
CA PRO A 91 -12.14 14.08 2.18
C PRO A 91 -10.85 14.10 3.03
N ASN A 92 -10.23 12.94 3.35
CA ASN A 92 -9.08 12.80 4.25
C ASN A 92 -9.18 13.70 5.50
N ARG A 93 -10.41 13.92 5.96
CA ARG A 93 -10.73 14.81 7.08
C ARG A 93 -11.34 13.95 8.17
N HIS A 94 -10.51 13.63 9.16
CA HIS A 94 -10.94 12.87 10.32
C HIS A 94 -11.47 13.87 11.36
N PRO A 95 -12.77 13.87 11.68
CA PRO A 95 -13.29 14.71 12.76
C PRO A 95 -12.63 14.26 14.06
N LEU A 96 -12.14 15.22 14.84
CA LEU A 96 -11.66 14.94 16.18
C LEU A 96 -12.86 14.56 17.05
N PRO A 97 -12.80 13.45 17.82
CA PRO A 97 -13.85 13.12 18.78
C PRO A 97 -14.03 14.26 19.79
N ASN A 98 -15.29 14.58 20.12
CA ASN A 98 -15.63 15.59 21.13
C ASN A 98 -15.11 15.19 22.52
N GLU A 99 -15.08 13.89 22.81
CA GLU A 99 -14.52 13.32 24.04
C GLU A 99 -13.12 12.78 23.77
N ARG A 100 -12.11 13.44 24.34
CA ARG A 100 -10.70 13.03 24.24
C ARG A 100 -10.31 12.19 25.44
N THR A 101 -9.71 11.02 25.19
CA THR A 101 -9.08 10.21 26.24
C THR A 101 -7.98 11.02 26.91
N THR A 102 -8.25 11.48 28.13
CA THR A 102 -7.23 12.10 28.98
C THR A 102 -6.67 11.01 29.87
N ILE A 103 -5.40 10.66 29.67
CA ILE A 103 -4.69 9.70 30.53
C ILE A 103 -4.00 10.54 31.60
N PRO A 104 -4.51 10.59 32.85
CA PRO A 104 -3.85 11.33 33.92
C PRO A 104 -2.54 10.64 34.25
N ILE A 105 -1.43 11.37 34.10
CA ILE A 105 -0.10 10.87 34.44
C ILE A 105 0.20 11.30 35.87
N ASP A 106 0.34 10.33 36.77
CA ASP A 106 0.81 10.57 38.12
C ASP A 106 2.30 10.92 38.10
N ARG A 107 2.60 12.21 38.30
CA ARG A 107 3.98 12.72 38.31
C ARG A 107 4.80 12.19 39.49
N SER A 108 4.17 11.72 40.57
CA SER A 108 4.88 11.17 41.73
C SER A 108 5.52 9.80 41.43
N GLN A 109 4.98 9.08 40.45
CA GLN A 109 5.51 7.80 39.98
C GLN A 109 6.52 7.95 38.84
N LEU A 110 6.72 9.16 38.33
CA LEU A 110 7.69 9.42 37.28
C LEU A 110 9.10 9.56 37.88
N LYS A 111 9.99 8.66 37.49
CA LYS A 111 11.42 8.84 37.73
C LYS A 111 11.93 9.98 36.83
N THR A 112 12.13 11.16 37.42
CA THR A 112 12.71 12.30 36.73
C THR A 112 14.22 12.21 36.85
N ILE A 113 14.93 12.13 35.73
CA ILE A 113 16.39 12.08 35.70
C ILE A 113 16.88 13.44 35.16
N PRO A 114 17.68 14.21 35.91
CA PRO A 114 18.21 15.46 35.42
C PRO A 114 19.21 15.23 34.27
N LEU A 115 19.35 16.24 33.42
CA LEU A 115 20.22 16.19 32.25
C LEU A 115 21.67 15.89 32.68
N GLY A 116 22.22 14.75 32.28
CA GLY A 116 23.58 14.31 32.62
C GLY A 116 23.65 13.19 33.67
N GLU A 117 22.58 12.90 34.42
CA GLU A 117 22.53 11.82 35.42
C GLU A 117 21.82 10.55 34.91
N GLY A 118 21.81 10.35 33.58
CA GLY A 118 21.30 9.15 32.93
C GLY A 118 22.11 7.90 33.29
N ASN A 119 21.67 6.74 32.76
CA ASN A 119 22.46 5.52 32.89
C ASN A 119 23.81 5.70 32.15
N PRO A 120 24.95 5.73 32.87
CA PRO A 120 26.27 5.94 32.25
C PRO A 120 26.67 4.78 31.33
N ASP A 121 26.08 3.61 31.53
CA ASP A 121 26.35 2.39 30.77
C ASP A 121 25.40 2.22 29.56
N PHE A 122 24.46 3.16 29.35
CA PHE A 122 23.53 3.08 28.23
C PHE A 122 24.18 3.57 26.94
N VAL A 123 24.75 2.62 26.21
CA VAL A 123 25.38 2.82 24.92
C VAL A 123 24.40 2.47 23.80
N LEU A 124 24.04 3.46 22.98
CA LEU A 124 23.34 3.20 21.73
C LEU A 124 24.36 2.79 20.66
N LEU A 125 24.31 1.52 20.27
CA LEU A 125 25.09 1.01 19.15
C LEU A 125 24.38 1.36 17.84
N SER A 126 25.12 1.99 16.91
CA SER A 126 24.65 2.16 15.54
C SER A 126 24.57 0.80 14.82
N SER A 127 23.89 0.75 13.66
CA SER A 127 23.83 -0.47 12.82
C SER A 127 25.20 -0.96 12.33
N THR A 128 26.24 -0.11 12.42
CA THR A 128 27.63 -0.43 12.10
C THR A 128 28.47 -0.84 13.31
N GLY A 129 27.86 -0.95 14.51
CA GLY A 129 28.55 -1.32 15.75
C GLY A 129 29.37 -0.19 16.38
N ASP A 130 29.23 1.04 15.88
CA ASP A 130 29.96 2.19 16.41
C ASP A 130 29.24 2.80 17.61
N THR A 131 30.04 3.26 18.58
CA THR A 131 29.61 3.68 19.92
C THR A 131 29.43 5.21 19.90
N ILE A 132 28.20 5.71 19.78
CA ILE A 132 27.98 7.17 19.91
C ILE A 132 27.72 7.47 21.40
N PRO A 133 28.64 8.14 22.13
CA PRO A 133 28.36 8.53 23.51
C PRO A 133 27.19 9.51 23.54
N THR A 134 26.09 9.11 24.18
CA THR A 134 24.92 9.96 24.42
C THR A 134 25.24 10.95 25.54
N GLY A 135 24.89 12.23 25.37
CA GLY A 135 25.09 13.27 26.39
C GLY A 135 26.39 14.07 26.26
N VAL A 136 27.33 13.68 25.40
CA VAL A 136 28.48 14.52 25.04
C VAL A 136 28.10 15.35 23.79
N PRO A 137 28.13 16.70 23.86
CA PRO A 137 27.93 17.52 22.68
C PRO A 137 29.01 17.19 21.65
N VAL A 138 28.61 16.63 20.50
CA VAL A 138 29.54 16.45 19.39
C VAL A 138 29.84 17.84 18.82
N PRO A 139 31.08 18.33 18.90
CA PRO A 139 31.42 19.63 18.34
C PRO A 139 31.31 19.55 16.81
N ALA A 140 30.18 20.01 16.28
CA ALA A 140 29.93 20.08 14.85
C ALA A 140 30.23 21.49 14.35
N THR A 141 31.33 21.65 13.64
CA THR A 141 31.67 22.91 12.98
C THR A 141 31.06 22.89 11.58
N GLY A 142 30.01 23.69 11.36
CA GLY A 142 29.38 23.79 10.05
C GLY A 142 30.34 24.42 9.02
N LYS A 143 30.53 23.76 7.87
CA LYS A 143 31.19 24.35 6.71
C LYS A 143 30.15 24.97 5.80
N VAL A 144 30.13 26.30 5.74
CA VAL A 144 29.28 27.01 4.76
C VAL A 144 29.87 26.75 3.37
N VAL A 145 29.13 26.02 2.54
CA VAL A 145 29.45 25.81 1.13
C VAL A 145 28.47 26.58 0.27
N LYS A 146 28.97 27.16 -0.82
CA LYS A 146 28.10 27.82 -1.80
C LYS A 146 27.21 26.75 -2.45
N ALA A 147 25.90 27.01 -2.53
CA ALA A 147 25.01 26.18 -3.33
C ALA A 147 25.43 26.27 -4.81
N ILE A 148 25.78 25.12 -5.41
CA ILE A 148 26.14 25.03 -6.82
C ILE A 148 24.93 24.40 -7.54
N HIS A 149 24.27 25.18 -8.40
CA HIS A 149 23.29 24.63 -9.32
C HIS A 149 24.01 23.93 -10.48
N SER A 150 23.47 22.79 -10.92
CA SER A 150 23.91 22.15 -12.15
C SER A 150 23.82 23.14 -13.30
N LYS A 151 24.87 23.23 -14.12
CA LYS A 151 24.87 24.12 -15.28
C LYS A 151 23.79 23.62 -16.27
N PRO A 152 22.99 24.52 -16.88
CA PRO A 152 22.07 24.13 -17.93
C PRO A 152 22.83 23.46 -19.07
N THR A 153 22.38 22.27 -19.47
CA THR A 153 22.92 21.55 -20.62
C THR A 153 21.89 21.60 -21.73
N LYS A 154 22.33 21.86 -22.96
CA LYS A 154 21.44 21.80 -24.12
C LYS A 154 21.02 20.35 -24.33
N ALA A 155 19.73 20.07 -24.21
CA ALA A 155 19.18 18.74 -24.44
C ALA A 155 19.33 18.34 -25.92
N LEU A 156 19.54 17.04 -26.13
CA LEU A 156 19.41 16.43 -27.46
C LEU A 156 17.92 16.29 -27.81
N PRO A 157 17.58 16.19 -29.11
CA PRO A 157 16.20 15.94 -29.50
C PRO A 157 15.69 14.59 -28.95
N PRO A 158 14.37 14.45 -28.66
CA PRO A 158 13.76 13.18 -28.26
C PRO A 158 13.93 12.09 -29.32
N THR A 159 14.02 10.84 -28.88
CA THR A 159 14.13 9.67 -29.76
C THR A 159 12.82 8.89 -29.82
N THR A 160 12.51 8.24 -30.94
CA THR A 160 11.31 7.41 -31.11
C THR A 160 11.47 6.08 -30.38
N LYS A 161 10.42 5.63 -29.70
CA LYS A 161 10.41 4.33 -29.03
C LYS A 161 10.24 3.19 -30.03
N ASP A 162 11.11 2.19 -29.94
CA ASP A 162 11.05 0.98 -30.79
C ASP A 162 9.80 0.15 -30.49
N ALA A 163 9.26 -0.51 -31.53
CA ALA A 163 8.05 -1.33 -31.51
C ALA A 163 6.79 -0.64 -30.92
N ALA A 164 6.71 0.69 -30.94
CA ALA A 164 5.52 1.41 -30.49
C ALA A 164 4.39 1.31 -31.53
N ILE A 165 3.16 1.03 -31.06
CA ILE A 165 1.94 0.98 -31.90
C ILE A 165 1.55 2.40 -32.38
N ALA A 166 2.05 3.44 -31.72
CA ALA A 166 1.81 4.84 -32.04
C ALA A 166 3.15 5.61 -32.12
N HIS A 167 3.10 6.83 -32.68
CA HIS A 167 4.25 7.73 -32.75
C HIS A 167 4.60 8.29 -31.36
N LEU A 168 5.34 7.50 -30.59
CA LEU A 168 5.77 7.84 -29.23
C LEU A 168 7.25 8.20 -29.24
N GLN A 169 7.56 9.41 -28.77
CA GLN A 169 8.93 9.86 -28.51
C GLN A 169 9.23 9.82 -27.01
N TYR A 170 10.49 9.65 -26.66
CA TYR A 170 10.94 9.62 -25.28
C TYR A 170 12.17 10.53 -25.08
N LEU A 171 12.23 11.13 -23.89
CA LEU A 171 13.35 11.93 -23.41
C LEU A 171 13.86 11.27 -22.13
N ASN A 172 15.18 11.20 -21.96
CA ASN A 172 15.81 10.52 -20.81
C ASN A 172 17.16 11.17 -20.48
N VAL A 173 17.90 10.61 -19.51
CA VAL A 173 19.22 11.08 -19.10
C VAL A 173 20.21 11.15 -20.27
N GLU A 174 20.15 10.20 -21.21
CA GLU A 174 20.95 10.22 -22.44
C GLU A 174 20.70 11.42 -23.35
N HIS A 175 19.52 12.04 -23.24
CA HIS A 175 19.12 13.22 -23.98
C HIS A 175 19.35 14.53 -23.20
N GLY A 176 19.94 14.47 -22.01
CA GLY A 176 20.27 15.64 -21.19
C GLY A 176 19.31 15.92 -20.03
N MET A 177 18.42 14.99 -19.67
CA MET A 177 17.64 15.09 -18.43
C MET A 177 18.52 14.84 -17.19
N ALA A 178 18.23 15.55 -16.10
CA ALA A 178 18.97 15.39 -14.83
C ALA A 178 18.67 14.06 -14.11
N SER A 179 17.49 13.47 -14.35
CA SER A 179 17.01 12.25 -13.71
C SER A 179 16.06 11.51 -14.66
N SER A 180 16.02 10.18 -14.56
CA SER A 180 15.03 9.34 -15.26
C SER A 180 13.67 9.31 -14.55
N PHE A 181 13.60 9.81 -13.32
CA PHE A 181 12.38 9.89 -12.53
C PHE A 181 11.79 11.31 -12.60
N VAL A 182 10.56 11.39 -13.11
CA VAL A 182 9.75 12.61 -13.16
C VAL A 182 8.60 12.47 -12.16
N ARG A 183 8.52 13.38 -11.19
CA ARG A 183 7.45 13.45 -10.17
C ARG A 183 6.39 14.48 -10.53
N ALA A 184 6.79 15.55 -11.21
CA ALA A 184 5.90 16.63 -11.61
C ALA A 184 6.22 17.14 -13.02
N VAL A 185 5.16 17.55 -13.72
CA VAL A 185 5.22 18.17 -15.04
C VAL A 185 4.37 19.43 -14.99
N LEU A 186 4.93 20.57 -15.40
CA LEU A 186 4.24 21.85 -15.46
C LEU A 186 4.57 22.55 -16.78
N GLU A 187 3.62 23.26 -17.37
CA GLU A 187 3.85 24.15 -18.50
C GLU A 187 3.78 25.60 -18.02
N ASP A 188 4.73 26.43 -18.45
CA ASP A 188 4.69 27.87 -18.15
C ASP A 188 3.89 28.66 -19.21
N GLN A 189 3.68 29.95 -18.95
CA GLN A 189 2.93 30.84 -19.85
C GLN A 189 3.63 31.07 -21.20
N SER A 190 4.91 30.73 -21.32
CA SER A 190 5.68 30.83 -22.57
C SER A 190 5.65 29.52 -23.37
N GLY A 191 4.94 28.49 -22.88
CA GLY A 191 4.85 27.17 -23.50
C GLY A 191 6.05 26.27 -23.22
N ASN A 192 6.91 26.59 -22.24
CA ASN A 192 8.00 25.70 -21.85
C ASN A 192 7.52 24.65 -20.86
N ILE A 193 8.01 23.42 -21.02
CA ILE A 193 7.71 22.30 -20.13
C ILE A 193 8.79 22.19 -19.05
N TRP A 194 8.37 22.17 -17.80
CA TRP A 194 9.16 22.02 -16.59
C TRP A 194 8.93 20.64 -15.98
N LEU A 195 10.02 19.91 -15.74
CA LEU A 195 10.02 18.56 -15.19
C LEU A 195 10.78 18.56 -13.86
N GLY A 196 10.19 18.01 -12.80
CA GLY A 196 10.76 17.92 -11.45
C GLY A 196 10.57 16.56 -10.79
#